data_AF-A0A7V0XEZ6-F1
#
_entry.id   AF-A0A7V0XEZ6-F1
#
_cell.length_a   1.000
_cell.length_b   1.000
_cell.length_c   1.000
_cell.angle_alpha   90.00
_cell.angle_beta   90.00
_cell.angle_gamma   90.00
#
_symmetry.space_group_name_H-M   'P 1'
#
loop_
_entity.id
_entity.type
_entity.pdbx_description
1 polymer ?
#
loop_
_entity_poly.entity_id
_entity_poly.type
_entity_poly.pdbx_seq_one_letter_code
_entity_poly.pdbx_strand_id
1 'polypeptide(L)'
;MRLTVTLLLAAAAVAGAARFEKSFTFRASDFALAEQDGYALVTGDGMDVTSTPGAPQLPTLPLALGLPGPADVRSVRIEASGWRELAVEMPFPAQRQVPRATLDAVTGSAGAAA
;
A
#
# COMPACT_ATOMS: atom_id res chain seq x y z
N MET A 1 3.61 -8.27 21.05
CA MET A 1 3.99 -9.66 20.73
C MET A 1 5.07 -9.63 19.65
N ARG A 2 6.29 -10.10 19.96
CA ARG A 2 7.38 -10.25 18.99
C ARG A 2 7.29 -11.67 18.42
N LEU A 3 7.12 -11.79 17.11
CA LEU A 3 7.16 -13.07 16.40
C LEU A 3 8.44 -13.11 15.59
N THR A 4 9.34 -14.01 15.95
CA THR A 4 10.58 -14.30 15.21
C THR A 4 10.23 -15.18 14.02
N VAL A 5 10.57 -14.77 12.80
CA VAL A 5 10.40 -15.62 11.59
C VAL A 5 11.77 -16.17 11.19
N THR A 6 11.93 -17.47 11.39
CA THR A 6 13.11 -18.25 11.04
C THR A 6 13.20 -18.44 9.52
N LEU A 7 14.28 -17.99 8.90
CA LEU A 7 14.59 -18.23 7.49
C LEU A 7 15.18 -19.64 7.35
N LEU A 8 14.41 -20.59 6.81
CA LEU A 8 14.93 -21.92 6.44
C LEU A 8 15.14 -21.98 4.92
N LEU A 9 16.38 -21.72 4.47
CA LEU A 9 16.81 -22.05 3.11
C LEU A 9 17.04 -23.57 3.04
N ALA A 10 15.96 -24.33 2.87
CA ALA A 10 16.06 -25.72 2.47
C ALA A 10 16.16 -25.79 0.96
N ALA A 11 17.32 -26.24 0.47
CA ALA A 11 17.61 -26.46 -0.94
C ALA A 11 16.62 -27.46 -1.55
N ALA A 12 15.53 -26.97 -2.14
CA ALA A 12 14.65 -27.76 -3.00
C ALA A 12 15.22 -27.76 -4.43
N ALA A 13 16.41 -28.36 -4.58
CA ALA A 13 17.01 -28.66 -5.86
C ALA A 13 16.41 -29.97 -6.44
N VAL A 14 15.09 -30.12 -6.48
CA VAL A 14 14.42 -31.19 -7.23
C VAL A 14 13.00 -30.71 -7.58
N ALA A 15 12.71 -30.53 -8.87
CA ALA A 15 11.42 -30.12 -9.46
C ALA A 15 11.00 -28.63 -9.38
N GLY A 16 11.59 -27.80 -10.25
CA GLY A 16 10.91 -26.79 -11.11
C GLY A 16 10.00 -25.69 -10.54
N ALA A 17 9.70 -25.67 -9.25
CA ALA A 17 8.81 -24.69 -8.63
C ALA A 17 9.45 -24.18 -7.34
N ALA A 18 10.16 -23.05 -7.44
CA ALA A 18 10.59 -22.31 -6.26
C ALA A 18 9.37 -21.60 -5.66
N ARG A 19 9.04 -21.90 -4.40
CA ARG A 19 8.06 -21.13 -3.62
C ARG A 19 8.80 -20.07 -2.82
N PHE A 20 8.49 -18.81 -3.05
CA PHE A 20 8.95 -17.69 -2.23
C PHE A 20 7.85 -17.28 -1.27
N GLU A 21 8.15 -17.24 0.03
CA GLU A 21 7.20 -16.86 1.07
C GLU A 21 7.77 -15.68 1.86
N LYS A 22 6.96 -14.63 2.01
CA LYS A 22 7.29 -13.46 2.82
C LYS A 22 6.07 -13.05 3.61
N SER A 23 6.24 -12.95 4.92
CA SER A 23 5.19 -12.52 5.84
C SER A 23 5.29 -11.03 6.09
N PHE A 24 4.15 -10.36 6.15
CA PHE A 24 4.02 -8.96 6.51
C PHE A 24 3.08 -8.85 7.69
N THR A 25 3.31 -7.87 8.56
CA THR A 25 2.44 -7.61 9.70
C THR A 25 2.09 -6.14 9.69
N PHE A 26 0.80 -5.86 9.61
CA PHE A 26 0.25 -4.53 9.80
C PHE A 26 -0.33 -4.45 11.20
N ARG A 27 -0.06 -3.35 11.90
CA ARG A 27 -0.66 -3.00 13.18
C ARG A 27 -1.62 -1.85 12.96
N ALA A 28 -2.65 -1.76 13.80
CA ALA A 28 -3.56 -0.62 13.76
C ALA A 28 -2.82 0.73 13.97
N SER A 29 -1.73 0.72 14.75
CA SER A 29 -0.85 1.88 14.97
C SER A 29 -0.10 2.34 13.72
N ASP A 30 -0.02 1.51 12.68
CA ASP A 30 0.67 1.85 11.43
C ASP A 30 -0.22 2.73 10.52
N PHE A 31 -1.48 2.93 10.92
CA PHE A 31 -2.46 3.73 10.20
C PHE A 31 -2.96 4.89 11.06
N ALA A 32 -3.23 6.01 10.42
CA ALA A 32 -3.95 7.13 11.00
C ALA A 32 -5.27 7.35 10.25
N LEU A 33 -6.30 7.71 11.00
CA LEU A 33 -7.61 8.11 10.47
C LEU A 33 -7.81 9.58 10.79
N ALA A 34 -8.08 10.38 9.77
CA ALA A 34 -8.46 11.77 9.89
C ALA A 34 -9.80 12.00 9.18
N GLU A 35 -10.62 12.89 9.71
CA GLU A 35 -11.87 13.29 9.06
C GLU A 35 -11.79 14.75 8.65
N GLN A 36 -12.16 15.04 7.41
CA GLN A 36 -12.20 16.39 6.87
C GLN A 36 -13.37 16.51 5.90
N ASP A 37 -14.21 17.53 6.10
CA ASP A 37 -15.35 17.86 5.22
C ASP A 37 -16.29 16.66 4.96
N GLY A 38 -16.48 15.80 5.97
CA GLY A 38 -17.30 14.60 5.90
C GLY A 38 -16.61 13.39 5.27
N TYR A 39 -15.39 13.54 4.75
CA TYR A 39 -14.59 12.44 4.24
C TYR A 39 -13.62 11.92 5.29
N ALA A 40 -13.48 10.60 5.34
CA ALA A 40 -12.48 9.92 6.12
C ALA A 40 -11.24 9.63 5.26
N LEU A 41 -10.10 10.17 5.69
CA LEU A 41 -8.81 9.91 5.10
C LEU A 41 -8.06 8.90 5.97
N VAL A 42 -7.71 7.76 5.37
CA VAL A 42 -6.84 6.76 6.00
C VAL A 42 -5.44 6.93 5.42
N THR A 43 -4.44 7.15 6.28
CA THR A 43 -3.03 7.24 5.89
C THR A 43 -2.22 6.16 6.58
N GLY A 44 -1.09 5.77 6.00
CA GLY A 44 -0.12 4.86 6.60
C GLY A 44 1.28 5.41 6.40
N ASP A 45 2.12 5.34 7.43
CA ASP A 45 3.48 5.89 7.34
C ASP A 45 4.33 5.07 6.35
N GLY A 46 5.02 5.76 5.45
CA GLY A 46 5.79 5.14 4.37
C GLY A 46 4.97 4.33 3.35
N MET A 47 3.64 4.50 3.31
CA MET A 47 2.76 3.84 2.37
C MET A 47 2.34 4.77 1.23
N ASP A 48 2.18 4.20 0.04
CA ASP A 48 1.50 4.85 -1.07
C ASP A 48 -0.02 4.86 -0.84
N VAL A 49 -0.77 5.42 -1.79
CA VAL A 49 -2.23 5.35 -1.80
C VAL A 49 -2.75 4.70 -3.08
N THR A 50 -3.96 4.15 -3.02
CA THR A 50 -4.65 3.64 -4.20
C THR A 50 -4.70 4.67 -5.32
N SER A 51 -4.46 4.22 -6.56
CA SER A 51 -4.24 5.09 -7.71
C SER A 51 -5.44 5.21 -8.65
N THR A 52 -6.50 4.43 -8.45
CA THR A 52 -7.70 4.45 -9.29
C THR A 52 -8.58 5.65 -8.94
N PRO A 53 -8.71 6.67 -9.81
CA PRO A 53 -9.45 7.88 -9.46
C PRO A 53 -10.93 7.59 -9.15
N GLY A 54 -11.44 8.17 -8.08
CA GLY A 54 -12.81 7.98 -7.60
C GLY A 54 -13.04 6.70 -6.77
N ALA A 55 -12.10 5.76 -6.76
CA ALA A 55 -12.12 4.66 -5.77
C ALA A 55 -11.72 5.19 -4.38
N PRO A 56 -12.06 4.48 -3.28
CA PRO A 56 -11.57 4.82 -1.96
C PRO A 56 -10.05 4.97 -1.93
N GLN A 57 -9.55 6.09 -1.40
CA GLN A 57 -8.14 6.31 -1.16
C GLN A 57 -7.71 5.52 0.07
N LEU A 58 -6.96 4.44 -0.12
CA LEU A 58 -6.50 3.57 0.95
C LEU A 58 -4.97 3.46 0.92
N PRO A 59 -4.31 3.34 2.08
CA PRO A 59 -2.87 3.09 2.14
C PRO A 59 -2.50 1.77 1.48
N THR A 60 -1.45 1.78 0.68
CA THR A 60 -0.90 0.62 -0.02
C THR A 60 0.60 0.53 0.20
N LEU A 61 1.10 -0.62 0.63
CA LEU A 61 2.53 -0.86 0.79
C LEU A 61 3.08 -1.57 -0.47
N PRO A 62 3.83 -0.90 -1.35
CA PRO A 62 4.44 -1.55 -2.49
C PRO A 62 5.52 -2.54 -2.04
N LEU A 63 5.53 -3.72 -2.67
CA LEU A 63 6.46 -4.79 -2.33
C LEU A 63 7.32 -5.15 -3.54
N ALA A 64 8.62 -4.89 -3.45
CA ALA A 64 9.61 -5.38 -4.39
C ALA A 64 10.15 -6.73 -3.91
N LEU A 65 10.05 -7.75 -4.75
CA LEU A 65 10.61 -9.08 -4.51
C LEU A 65 11.60 -9.42 -5.62
N GLY A 66 12.83 -9.75 -5.23
CA GLY A 66 13.83 -10.28 -6.17
C GLY A 66 13.51 -11.72 -6.51
N LEU A 67 13.41 -12.02 -7.80
CA LEU A 67 13.20 -13.39 -8.28
C LEU A 67 14.54 -14.05 -8.59
N PRO A 68 14.73 -15.35 -8.30
CA PRO A 68 15.95 -16.05 -8.63
C PRO A 68 16.00 -16.37 -10.14
N GLY A 69 17.03 -15.87 -10.83
CA GLY A 69 17.23 -16.15 -12.26
C GLY A 69 16.06 -15.68 -13.14
N PRO A 70 15.82 -16.31 -14.30
CA PRO A 70 14.71 -15.99 -15.20
C PRO A 70 13.40 -16.65 -14.74
N ALA A 71 13.00 -16.40 -13.49
CA ALA A 71 11.77 -16.97 -12.94
C ALA A 71 10.54 -16.13 -13.27
N ASP A 72 9.43 -16.80 -13.61
CA ASP A 72 8.13 -16.18 -13.83
C ASP A 72 7.20 -16.37 -12.63
N VAL A 73 6.42 -15.34 -12.30
CA VAL A 73 5.39 -15.42 -11.27
C VAL A 73 4.12 -16.02 -11.85
N ARG A 74 3.78 -17.25 -11.47
CA ARG A 74 2.56 -17.94 -11.94
C ARG A 74 1.33 -17.71 -11.08
N SER A 75 1.53 -17.50 -9.78
CA SER A 75 0.43 -17.30 -8.83
C SER A 75 0.92 -16.53 -7.61
N VAL A 76 0.08 -15.64 -7.10
CA VAL A 76 0.26 -14.97 -5.80
C VAL A 76 -0.89 -15.43 -4.90
N ARG A 77 -0.55 -15.95 -3.71
CA ARG A 77 -1.53 -16.30 -2.68
C ARG A 77 -1.32 -15.39 -1.48
N ILE A 78 -2.41 -14.84 -0.97
CA ILE A 78 -2.42 -14.01 0.22
C ILE A 78 -3.17 -14.77 1.31
N GLU A 79 -2.50 -15.02 2.43
CA GLU A 79 -3.11 -15.63 3.61
C GLU A 79 -3.16 -14.56 4.70
N ALA A 80 -4.35 -14.04 4.99
CA ALA A 80 -4.56 -13.06 6.05
C ALA A 80 -4.82 -13.77 7.37
N SER A 81 -4.02 -13.46 8.40
CA SER A 81 -4.15 -14.04 9.75
C SER A 81 -5.17 -13.34 10.65
N GLY A 82 -5.75 -12.23 10.18
CA GLY A 82 -6.78 -11.48 10.91
C GLY A 82 -7.27 -10.27 10.13
N TRP A 83 -8.45 -9.79 10.51
CA TRP A 83 -9.07 -8.59 9.95
C TRP A 83 -9.60 -7.72 11.08
N ARG A 84 -9.56 -6.42 10.88
CA ARG A 84 -10.30 -5.44 11.68
C ARG A 84 -11.06 -4.53 10.74
N GLU A 85 -12.31 -4.32 11.08
CA GLU A 85 -13.16 -3.36 10.38
C GLU A 85 -12.84 -1.95 10.86
N LEU A 86 -12.71 -1.03 9.91
CA LEU A 86 -12.66 0.40 10.16
C LEU A 86 -14.03 0.95 9.78
N ALA A 87 -14.76 1.46 10.78
CA ALA A 87 -16.07 2.07 10.58
C ALA A 87 -15.88 3.44 9.91
N VAL A 88 -15.77 3.41 8.58
CA VAL A 88 -15.61 4.59 7.75
C VAL A 88 -16.80 4.64 6.79
N GLU A 89 -17.65 5.64 6.95
CA GLU A 89 -18.86 5.78 6.14
C GLU A 89 -18.55 6.30 4.73
N MET A 90 -17.66 7.29 4.63
CA MET A 90 -17.34 7.95 3.36
C MET A 90 -15.81 8.13 3.22
N PRO A 91 -15.09 7.14 2.67
CA PRO A 91 -13.65 7.27 2.46
C PRO A 91 -13.35 8.35 1.43
N PHE A 92 -12.27 9.10 1.66
CA PHE A 92 -11.81 10.12 0.73
C PHE A 92 -11.52 9.48 -0.64
N PRO A 93 -12.03 10.02 -1.76
CA PRO A 93 -11.82 9.43 -3.08
C PRO A 93 -10.40 9.72 -3.58
N ALA A 94 -9.75 8.70 -4.13
CA ALA A 94 -8.44 8.86 -4.77
C ALA A 94 -8.54 9.87 -5.92
N GLN A 95 -7.60 10.82 -5.96
CA GLN A 95 -7.58 11.89 -6.94
C GLN A 95 -6.79 11.49 -8.19
N ARG A 96 -7.09 12.13 -9.32
CA ARG A 96 -6.23 12.00 -10.50
C ARG A 96 -4.87 12.63 -10.20
N GLN A 97 -3.81 11.87 -10.45
CA GLN A 97 -2.47 12.44 -10.40
C GLN A 97 -2.34 13.49 -11.50
N VAL A 98 -1.97 14.70 -11.11
CA VAL A 98 -1.69 15.81 -12.01
C VAL A 98 -0.20 16.10 -11.98
N PRO A 99 0.43 16.41 -13.13
CA PRO A 99 1.82 16.84 -13.16
C PRO A 99 2.03 18.03 -12.25
N ARG A 100 3.17 18.07 -11.55
CA ARG A 100 3.50 19.17 -10.63
C ARG A 100 3.42 20.54 -11.30
N ALA A 101 3.88 20.65 -12.54
CA ALA A 101 3.79 21.87 -13.35
C ALA A 101 2.34 22.36 -13.55
N THR A 102 1.38 21.44 -13.68
CA THR A 102 -0.04 21.78 -13.78
C THR A 102 -0.58 22.32 -12.45
N LEU A 103 -0.14 21.74 -11.33
CA LEU A 103 -0.54 22.20 -9.99
C LEU A 103 -0.02 23.62 -9.72
N ASP A 104 1.26 23.87 -10.02
CA ASP A 104 1.89 25.17 -9.78
C ASP A 104 1.23 26.29 -10.61
N ALA A 105 0.73 25.99 -11.81
CA ALA A 105 -0.01 26.94 -12.63
C ALA A 105 -1.39 27.32 -12.04
N VAL A 106 -2.05 26.39 -11.35
CA VAL A 106 -3.35 26.62 -10.70
C VAL A 106 -3.15 27.36 -9.37
N THR A 107 -2.18 26.94 -8.55
CA THR A 107 -1.93 27.54 -7.22
C THR A 107 -1.13 28.83 -7.29
N GLY A 108 -0.30 29.03 -8.32
CA GLY A 108 0.50 30.24 -8.54
C GLY A 108 -0.32 31.49 -8.88
N SER A 109 -1.61 31.35 -9.20
CA SER A 109 -2.53 32.48 -9.38
C SER A 109 -3.13 33.02 -8.07
N ALA A 110 -3.00 32.28 -6.97
CA ALA A 110 -3.54 32.67 -5.65
C ALA A 110 -2.54 33.40 -4.74
N GLY A 111 -1.25 33.46 -5.12
CA GLY A 111 -0.17 33.96 -4.27
C GLY A 111 0.43 35.33 -4.62
N ALA A 112 -0.10 36.04 -5.63
CA ALA A 112 0.43 37.34 -6.07
C ALA A 112 -0.34 38.56 -5.49
N ALA A 113 -1.15 38.36 -4.46
CA ALA A 113 -1.85 39.44 -3.76
C ALA A 113 -1.81 39.20 -2.24
N ALA A 114 -0.66 39.47 -1.61
CA ALA A 114 -0.53 39.85 -0.20
C ALA A 114 0.78 40.61 -0.01
#